data_AF-A0A2I0QYY8-F1
#
_entry.id   AF-A0A2I0QYY8-F1
#
_cell.length_a   1.000
_cell.length_b   1.000
_cell.length_c   1.000
_cell.angle_alpha   90.00
_cell.angle_beta   90.00
_cell.angle_gamma   90.00
#
_symmetry.space_group_name_H-M   'P 1'
#
loop_
_entity.id
_entity.type
_entity.pdbx_description
1 polymer ?
#
loop_
_entity_poly.entity_id
_entity_poly.type
_entity_poly.pdbx_seq_one_letter_code
_entity_poly.pdbx_strand_id
1 'polypeptide(L)'
;MNKYILLLFSFSFYFLANAQLSCEQILDKKNDILIKSNKSTSDFIDDVDADITQLVHDFEATRVRLMMKRGDLKELNFWKAKADSIRETTALIIDELLEEMNRIAQIADSSDRDYVYRNSYTKKANYLKPLLEIKNLNNRTIPFKRIFGENMYDPNPEGIHIENTLLSFKNDVFQILGNYSFNGDTSSFIPFESEEFFAQSMRNIHPIDTSALSKINSIITLDTKTYVKDPQSDETVDITWMIDNFYYSSVLETAVIINQVILKIKLIEKYSLKLLSRKFNKGY
;
A
#
# COMPACT_ATOMS: atom_id res chain seq x y z
N MET A 1 -9.80 -16.16 18.97
CA MET A 1 -10.98 -15.30 18.77
C MET A 1 -10.66 -14.36 17.61
N ASN A 2 -11.02 -14.73 16.38
CA ASN A 2 -10.53 -14.09 15.16
C ASN A 2 -11.72 -13.52 14.38
N LYS A 3 -12.14 -12.30 14.71
CA LYS A 3 -13.24 -11.57 14.03
C LYS A 3 -12.75 -10.74 12.83
N TYR A 4 -11.45 -10.69 12.57
CA TYR A 4 -10.83 -9.66 11.72
C TYR A 4 -10.38 -10.14 10.34
N ILE A 5 -10.61 -11.40 9.97
CA ILE A 5 -10.27 -11.92 8.63
C ILE A 5 -11.47 -11.86 7.66
N LEU A 6 -12.69 -11.65 8.16
CA LEU A 6 -13.91 -11.66 7.34
C LEU A 6 -14.16 -10.37 6.52
N LEU A 7 -13.44 -9.28 6.79
CA LEU A 7 -13.57 -8.02 6.03
C LEU A 7 -12.82 -8.04 4.69
N LEU A 8 -11.92 -9.00 4.46
CA LEU A 8 -11.15 -9.10 3.21
C LEU A 8 -11.76 -10.06 2.17
N PHE A 9 -12.84 -10.77 2.48
CA PHE A 9 -13.35 -11.87 1.63
C PHE A 9 -14.85 -11.80 1.26
N SER A 10 -15.53 -10.67 1.46
CA SER A 10 -17.00 -10.62 1.32
C SER A 10 -17.55 -9.51 0.41
N PHE A 11 -16.90 -9.26 -0.73
CA PHE A 11 -17.47 -8.36 -1.75
C PHE A 11 -18.20 -9.02 -2.92
N SER A 12 -18.26 -10.36 -3.00
CA SER A 12 -18.84 -11.03 -4.18
C SER A 12 -20.24 -11.63 -4.02
N PHE A 13 -20.92 -11.56 -2.86
CA PHE A 13 -22.20 -12.31 -2.69
C PHE A 13 -23.26 -11.68 -1.76
N TYR A 14 -23.47 -10.36 -1.80
CA TYR A 14 -24.60 -9.74 -1.09
C TYR A 14 -25.52 -8.93 -2.00
N PHE A 15 -26.13 -9.57 -3.00
CA PHE A 15 -27.35 -9.07 -3.64
C PHE A 15 -28.27 -10.23 -4.02
N LEU A 16 -28.90 -10.85 -3.03
CA LEU A 16 -30.06 -11.74 -3.23
C LEU A 16 -30.84 -11.89 -1.91
N ALA A 17 -31.43 -10.79 -1.43
CA ALA A 17 -32.55 -10.86 -0.50
C ALA A 17 -33.30 -9.51 -0.41
N ASN A 18 -34.50 -9.49 -1.01
CA ASN A 18 -35.69 -8.73 -0.60
C ASN A 18 -35.59 -7.21 -0.39
N ALA A 19 -35.76 -6.46 -1.48
CA ALA A 19 -36.67 -5.31 -1.61
C ALA A 19 -36.57 -4.79 -3.06
N GLN A 20 -37.70 -4.40 -3.69
CA GLN A 20 -37.71 -3.62 -4.93
C GLN A 20 -37.12 -2.23 -4.66
N LEU A 21 -35.80 -2.17 -4.51
CA LEU A 21 -35.07 -0.90 -4.46
C LEU A 21 -34.94 -0.40 -5.90
N SER A 22 -35.23 0.88 -6.12
CA SER A 22 -34.89 1.50 -7.40
C SER A 22 -33.37 1.47 -7.61
N CYS A 23 -32.91 1.56 -8.85
CA CYS A 23 -31.47 1.63 -9.15
C CYS A 23 -30.76 2.74 -8.35
N GLU A 24 -31.42 3.87 -8.11
CA GLU A 24 -30.91 4.96 -7.25
C GLU A 24 -30.73 4.52 -5.79
N GLN A 25 -31.73 3.85 -5.20
CA GLN A 25 -31.64 3.37 -3.82
C GLN A 25 -30.57 2.26 -3.63
N ILE A 26 -30.32 1.47 -4.67
CA ILE A 26 -29.22 0.48 -4.70
C ILE A 26 -27.88 1.22 -4.75
N LEU A 27 -27.77 2.26 -5.57
CA LEU A 27 -26.56 3.07 -5.71
C LEU A 27 -26.21 3.79 -4.40
N ASP A 28 -27.19 4.40 -3.74
CA ASP A 28 -27.01 5.10 -2.47
C ASP A 28 -26.55 4.16 -1.36
N LYS A 29 -27.18 2.98 -1.24
CA LYS A 29 -26.75 1.96 -0.28
C LYS A 29 -25.33 1.48 -0.55
N LYS A 30 -24.96 1.28 -1.82
CA LYS A 30 -23.60 0.89 -2.20
C LYS A 30 -22.60 1.97 -1.80
N ASN A 31 -22.91 3.24 -2.04
CA ASN A 31 -22.06 4.37 -1.67
C ASN A 31 -21.90 4.49 -0.16
N ASP A 32 -22.97 4.33 0.61
CA ASP A 32 -22.91 4.32 2.07
C ASP A 32 -21.98 3.21 2.60
N ILE A 33 -22.03 2.02 2.01
CA ILE A 33 -21.14 0.91 2.37
C ILE A 33 -19.69 1.26 2.06
N LEU A 34 -19.42 1.80 0.87
CA LEU A 34 -18.07 2.19 0.45
C LEU A 34 -17.50 3.31 1.33
N ILE A 35 -18.31 4.33 1.67
CA ILE A 35 -17.90 5.41 2.57
C ILE A 35 -17.57 4.86 3.96
N LYS A 36 -18.40 3.96 4.50
CA LYS A 36 -18.14 3.31 5.79
C LYS A 36 -16.88 2.45 5.75
N SER A 37 -16.68 1.70 4.67
CA SER A 37 -15.45 0.92 4.45
C SER A 37 -14.23 1.83 4.40
N ASN A 38 -14.30 2.93 3.65
CA ASN A 38 -13.20 3.88 3.52
C ASN A 38 -12.80 4.47 4.87
N LYS A 39 -13.81 4.88 5.65
CA LYS A 39 -13.59 5.36 7.01
C LYS A 39 -12.93 4.30 7.89
N SER A 40 -13.42 3.06 7.87
CA SER A 40 -12.82 1.98 8.65
C SER A 40 -11.37 1.68 8.23
N THR A 41 -11.03 1.81 6.93
CA THR A 41 -9.65 1.69 6.45
C THR A 41 -8.78 2.82 6.98
N SER A 42 -9.27 4.07 6.98
CA SER A 42 -8.58 5.22 7.56
C SER A 42 -8.32 5.03 9.06
N ASP A 43 -9.34 4.60 9.82
CA ASP A 43 -9.20 4.36 11.26
C ASP A 43 -8.11 3.30 11.54
N PHE A 44 -8.02 2.27 10.68
CA PHE A 44 -6.99 1.24 10.82
C PHE A 44 -5.59 1.71 10.38
N ILE A 45 -5.49 2.67 9.46
CA ILE A 45 -4.22 3.34 9.14
C ILE A 45 -3.73 4.10 10.38
N ASP A 46 -4.62 4.82 11.07
CA ASP A 46 -4.27 5.55 12.30
C ASP A 46 -3.72 4.62 13.39
N ASP A 47 -4.35 3.45 13.58
CA ASP A 47 -3.85 2.41 14.50
C ASP A 47 -2.45 1.91 14.10
N VAL A 48 -2.21 1.68 12.80
CA VAL A 48 -0.91 1.25 12.30
C VAL A 48 0.15 2.35 12.46
N ASP A 49 -0.21 3.61 12.24
CA ASP A 49 0.68 4.75 12.45
C ASP A 49 1.05 4.96 13.93
N ALA A 50 0.12 4.69 14.85
CA ALA A 50 0.41 4.66 16.28
C ALA A 50 1.47 3.58 16.62
N ASP A 51 1.32 2.39 16.06
CA ASP A 51 2.31 1.31 16.23
C ASP A 51 3.68 1.66 15.62
N ILE A 52 3.71 2.28 14.44
CA ILE A 52 4.94 2.77 13.80
C ILE A 52 5.62 3.81 14.70
N THR A 53 4.84 4.75 15.23
CA THR A 53 5.33 5.79 16.14
C THR A 53 5.97 5.19 17.38
N GLN A 54 5.32 4.17 17.97
CA GLN A 54 5.89 3.45 19.11
C GLN A 54 7.21 2.75 18.75
N LEU A 55 7.29 2.09 17.59
CA LEU A 55 8.54 1.44 17.14
C LEU A 55 9.68 2.46 16.96
N VAL A 56 9.38 3.67 16.48
CA VAL A 56 10.36 4.76 16.38
C VAL A 56 10.80 5.23 17.77
N HIS A 57 9.86 5.40 18.71
CA HIS A 57 10.19 5.73 20.09
C HIS A 57 11.06 4.67 20.77
N ASP A 58 10.90 3.39 20.42
CA ASP A 58 11.73 2.31 20.97
C ASP A 58 13.21 2.44 20.55
N PHE A 59 13.49 2.90 19.32
CA PHE A 59 14.86 3.22 18.88
C PHE A 59 15.46 4.37 19.71
N GLU A 60 14.68 5.42 19.97
CA GLU A 60 15.13 6.58 20.74
C GLU A 60 15.33 6.28 22.22
N ALA A 61 14.38 5.58 22.85
CA ALA A 61 14.50 5.11 24.23
C ALA A 61 15.75 4.24 24.40
N THR A 62 16.05 3.42 23.41
CA THR A 62 17.26 2.60 23.37
C THR A 62 18.52 3.44 23.26
N ARG A 63 18.55 4.44 22.37
CA ARG A 63 19.68 5.38 22.25
C ARG A 63 20.02 5.98 23.61
N VAL A 64 19.01 6.50 24.31
CA VAL A 64 19.17 7.08 25.65
C VAL A 64 19.74 6.05 26.63
N ARG A 65 19.20 4.83 26.66
CA ARG A 65 19.70 3.76 27.55
C ARG A 65 21.16 3.39 27.28
N LEU A 66 21.58 3.31 26.01
CA LEU A 66 22.97 3.03 25.66
C LEU A 66 23.89 4.19 26.04
N MET A 67 23.48 5.44 25.79
CA MET A 67 24.24 6.62 26.20
C MET A 67 24.44 6.69 27.72
N MET A 68 23.40 6.36 28.51
CA MET A 68 23.51 6.29 29.97
C MET A 68 24.51 5.22 30.45
N LYS A 69 24.61 4.10 29.72
CA LYS A 69 25.54 3.01 30.02
C LYS A 69 26.92 3.18 29.38
N ARG A 70 27.17 4.28 28.66
CA ARG A 70 28.38 4.46 27.82
C ARG A 70 28.59 3.31 26.83
N GLY A 71 27.49 2.72 26.35
CA GLY A 71 27.50 1.64 25.37
C GLY A 71 27.81 2.14 23.95
N ASP A 72 28.20 1.22 23.07
CA ASP A 72 28.42 1.51 21.65
C ASP A 72 27.08 1.77 20.94
N LEU A 73 27.02 2.84 20.15
CA LEU A 73 25.85 3.22 19.36
C LEU A 73 25.94 2.76 17.89
N LYS A 74 27.05 2.14 17.48
CA LYS A 74 27.30 1.75 16.09
C LYS A 74 26.19 0.87 15.52
N GLU A 75 25.82 -0.20 16.23
CA GLU A 75 24.74 -1.09 15.79
C GLU A 75 23.38 -0.39 15.76
N LEU A 76 23.06 0.38 16.80
CA LEU A 76 21.81 1.12 16.87
C LEU A 76 21.68 2.09 15.69
N ASN A 77 22.72 2.87 15.43
CA ASN A 77 22.74 3.86 14.36
C ASN A 77 22.64 3.19 12.98
N PHE A 78 23.26 2.02 12.80
CA PHE A 78 23.18 1.26 11.56
C PHE A 78 21.74 0.82 11.25
N TRP A 79 21.06 0.17 12.19
CA TRP A 79 19.68 -0.28 11.98
C TRP A 79 18.67 0.87 11.96
N LYS A 80 18.93 1.93 12.74
CA LYS A 80 18.12 3.15 12.73
C LYS A 80 18.19 3.87 11.38
N ALA A 81 19.37 3.98 10.78
CA ALA A 81 19.50 4.61 9.46
C ALA A 81 18.64 3.90 8.41
N LYS A 82 18.64 2.55 8.42
CA LYS A 82 17.76 1.75 7.55
C LYS A 82 16.28 1.98 7.88
N ALA A 83 15.92 2.08 9.15
CA ALA A 83 14.55 2.37 9.56
C ALA A 83 14.09 3.74 9.03
N ASP A 84 14.94 4.76 9.14
CA ASP A 84 14.65 6.11 8.64
C ASP A 84 14.50 6.11 7.10
N SER A 85 15.34 5.37 6.37
CA SER A 85 15.18 5.19 4.91
C SER A 85 13.85 4.54 4.53
N ILE A 86 13.39 3.51 5.26
CA ILE A 86 12.09 2.87 4.98
C ILE A 86 10.95 3.86 5.17
N ARG A 87 10.99 4.67 6.24
CA ARG A 87 9.96 5.68 6.49
C ARG A 87 9.92 6.74 5.40
N GLU A 88 11.08 7.16 4.89
CA GLU A 88 11.17 8.11 3.79
C GLU A 88 10.59 7.53 2.50
N THR A 89 11.01 6.31 2.12
CA THR A 89 10.50 5.60 0.95
C THR A 89 8.98 5.38 1.05
N THR A 90 8.47 5.00 2.22
CA THR A 90 7.03 4.89 2.47
C THR A 90 6.29 6.23 2.32
N ALA A 91 6.85 7.31 2.85
CA ALA A 91 6.23 8.63 2.72
C ALA A 91 6.19 9.11 1.25
N LEU A 92 7.18 8.74 0.43
CA LEU A 92 7.21 9.09 -1.00
C LEU A 92 6.12 8.38 -1.80
N ILE A 93 5.98 7.06 -1.65
CA ILE A 93 4.94 6.31 -2.39
C ILE A 93 3.53 6.73 -1.98
N ILE A 94 3.30 7.00 -0.70
CA ILE A 94 1.98 7.45 -0.21
C ILE A 94 1.66 8.82 -0.80
N ASP A 95 2.63 9.73 -0.83
CA ASP A 95 2.46 11.05 -1.44
C ASP A 95 2.05 10.92 -2.92
N GLU A 96 2.77 10.11 -3.69
CA GLU A 96 2.50 9.88 -5.11
C GLU A 96 1.09 9.32 -5.38
N LEU A 97 0.68 8.29 -4.62
CA LEU A 97 -0.66 7.70 -4.74
C LEU A 97 -1.77 8.68 -4.37
N LEU A 98 -1.56 9.48 -3.32
CA LEU A 98 -2.51 10.48 -2.87
C LEU A 98 -2.61 11.66 -3.83
N GLU A 99 -1.50 12.09 -4.44
CA GLU A 99 -1.53 13.10 -5.50
C GLU A 99 -2.31 12.63 -6.72
N GLU A 100 -2.16 11.36 -7.08
CA GLU A 100 -2.91 10.82 -8.21
C GLU A 100 -4.43 10.78 -7.92
N MET A 101 -4.81 10.38 -6.71
CA MET A 101 -6.20 10.48 -6.26
C MET A 101 -6.70 11.93 -6.19
N ASN A 102 -5.85 12.87 -5.74
CA ASN A 102 -6.17 14.29 -5.69
C ASN A 102 -6.56 14.82 -7.07
N ARG A 103 -5.79 14.47 -8.10
CA ARG A 103 -6.08 14.83 -9.50
C ARG A 103 -7.41 14.25 -9.97
N ILE A 104 -7.67 12.96 -9.67
CA ILE A 104 -8.96 12.31 -10.01
C ILE A 104 -10.13 13.05 -9.35
N ALA A 105 -9.99 13.42 -8.08
CA ALA A 105 -10.99 14.16 -7.32
C ALA A 105 -11.25 15.57 -7.88
N GLN A 106 -10.19 16.31 -8.23
CA GLN A 106 -10.27 17.64 -8.84
C GLN A 106 -11.02 17.61 -10.18
N ILE A 107 -10.71 16.63 -11.04
CA ILE A 107 -11.42 16.43 -12.31
C ILE A 107 -12.90 16.13 -12.06
N ALA A 108 -13.20 15.24 -11.10
CA ALA A 108 -14.57 14.85 -10.75
C ALA A 108 -15.40 16.01 -10.20
N ASP A 109 -14.78 16.90 -9.43
CA ASP A 109 -15.46 18.07 -8.87
C ASP A 109 -15.49 19.28 -9.83
N SER A 110 -14.66 19.23 -10.89
CA SER A 110 -14.39 20.37 -11.77
C SER A 110 -13.91 21.59 -10.96
N SER A 111 -12.95 21.37 -10.06
CA SER A 111 -12.38 22.39 -9.20
C SER A 111 -10.91 22.11 -8.89
N ASP A 112 -10.16 23.16 -8.55
CA ASP A 112 -8.77 23.05 -8.07
C ASP A 112 -8.69 22.84 -6.55
N ARG A 113 -9.77 22.36 -5.92
CA ARG A 113 -9.78 22.09 -4.48
C ARG A 113 -8.76 20.99 -4.16
N ASP A 114 -7.98 21.18 -3.10
CA ASP A 114 -7.00 20.18 -2.65
C ASP A 114 -7.71 19.15 -1.75
N TYR A 115 -7.78 17.90 -2.18
CA TYR A 115 -8.46 16.79 -1.50
C TYR A 115 -7.51 15.92 -0.67
N VAL A 116 -6.28 16.36 -0.44
CA VAL A 116 -5.33 15.68 0.44
C VAL A 116 -4.96 16.54 1.64
N TYR A 117 -4.73 15.89 2.78
CA TYR A 117 -4.00 16.49 3.90
C TYR A 117 -2.51 16.35 3.62
N ARG A 118 -1.75 17.38 3.99
CA ARG A 118 -0.30 17.45 3.79
C ARG A 118 0.40 17.65 5.12
N ASN A 119 1.54 17.01 5.28
CA ASN A 119 2.43 17.28 6.39
C ASN A 119 2.93 18.74 6.31
N SER A 120 2.83 19.47 7.42
CA SER A 120 3.18 20.90 7.46
C SER A 120 4.66 21.18 7.15
N TYR A 121 5.55 20.24 7.48
CA TYR A 121 7.00 20.36 7.32
C TYR A 121 7.47 19.82 5.97
N THR A 122 7.09 18.59 5.62
CA THR A 122 7.58 17.93 4.39
C THR A 122 6.76 18.28 3.16
N LYS A 123 5.57 18.88 3.33
CA LYS A 123 4.58 19.19 2.27
C LYS A 123 4.02 17.99 1.50
N LYS A 124 4.49 16.78 1.83
CA LYS A 124 3.98 15.51 1.29
C LYS A 124 2.55 15.23 1.78
N ALA A 125 1.71 14.72 0.91
CA ALA A 125 0.39 14.21 1.21
C ALA A 125 0.48 13.01 2.16
N ASN A 126 -0.44 12.93 3.12
CA ASN A 126 -0.47 11.84 4.10
C ASN A 126 -1.84 11.16 4.23
N TYR A 127 -2.95 11.88 3.95
CA TYR A 127 -4.30 11.31 3.96
C TYR A 127 -5.20 11.95 2.91
N LEU A 128 -6.24 11.23 2.49
CA LEU A 128 -7.35 11.82 1.74
C LEU A 128 -8.28 12.59 2.68
N LYS A 129 -8.72 13.77 2.23
CA LYS A 129 -9.84 14.48 2.83
C LYS A 129 -11.16 13.76 2.52
N PRO A 130 -12.22 13.98 3.31
CA PRO A 130 -13.54 13.46 2.98
C PRO A 130 -13.98 13.87 1.57
N LEU A 131 -14.33 12.88 0.74
CA LEU A 131 -14.74 13.09 -0.66
C LEU A 131 -16.25 13.37 -0.80
N LEU A 132 -16.95 13.61 0.31
CA LEU A 132 -18.42 13.75 0.38
C LEU A 132 -18.97 14.92 -0.45
N GLU A 133 -18.13 15.92 -0.75
CA GLU A 133 -18.52 17.13 -1.47
C GLU A 133 -18.16 17.12 -2.96
N ILE A 134 -17.66 16.00 -3.49
CA ILE A 134 -17.32 15.87 -4.91
C ILE A 134 -18.58 15.63 -5.73
N LYS A 135 -18.84 16.51 -6.71
CA LYS A 135 -20.05 16.44 -7.54
C LYS A 135 -20.23 15.11 -8.27
N ASN A 136 -19.18 14.58 -8.91
CA ASN A 136 -19.26 13.40 -9.77
C ASN A 136 -18.60 12.16 -9.15
N LEU A 137 -18.84 11.92 -7.86
CA LEU A 137 -18.20 10.85 -7.09
C LEU A 137 -18.47 9.42 -7.64
N ASN A 138 -19.60 9.22 -8.32
CA ASN A 138 -19.96 7.94 -8.95
C ASN A 138 -19.45 7.79 -10.39
N ASN A 139 -18.74 8.80 -10.93
CA ASN A 139 -18.24 8.77 -12.29
C ASN A 139 -17.15 7.70 -12.43
N ARG A 140 -17.32 6.79 -13.39
CA ARG A 140 -16.37 5.70 -13.69
C ARG A 140 -15.44 6.04 -14.84
N THR A 141 -15.84 6.98 -15.70
CA THR A 141 -15.07 7.38 -16.88
C THR A 141 -13.78 8.09 -16.51
N ILE A 142 -13.78 8.90 -15.44
CA ILE A 142 -12.59 9.67 -15.02
C ILE A 142 -11.43 8.75 -14.64
N PRO A 143 -11.54 7.86 -13.63
CA PRO A 143 -10.45 6.94 -13.29
C PRO A 143 -10.15 5.99 -14.45
N PHE A 144 -11.17 5.50 -15.18
CA PHE A 144 -10.95 4.61 -16.31
C PHE A 144 -10.06 5.24 -17.39
N LYS A 145 -10.39 6.45 -17.87
CA LYS A 145 -9.58 7.13 -18.89
C LYS A 145 -8.17 7.45 -18.42
N ARG A 146 -8.01 7.71 -17.12
CA ARG A 146 -6.73 8.09 -16.53
C ARG A 146 -5.81 6.91 -16.27
N ILE A 147 -6.36 5.73 -16.04
CA ILE A 147 -5.61 4.49 -15.72
C ILE A 147 -5.48 3.57 -16.94
N PHE A 148 -6.51 3.51 -17.80
CA PHE A 148 -6.57 2.60 -18.94
C PHE A 148 -6.60 3.30 -20.30
N GLY A 149 -6.93 4.60 -20.35
CA GLY A 149 -7.08 5.30 -21.63
C GLY A 149 -8.24 4.75 -22.46
N GLU A 150 -7.94 4.28 -23.68
CA GLU A 150 -8.91 3.77 -24.65
C GLU A 150 -9.00 2.23 -24.66
N ASN A 151 -7.96 1.53 -24.21
CA ASN A 151 -7.89 0.07 -24.21
C ASN A 151 -7.75 -0.46 -22.78
N MET A 152 -8.76 -1.19 -22.30
CA MET A 152 -8.74 -1.73 -20.94
C MET A 152 -7.67 -2.80 -20.70
N TYR A 153 -7.21 -3.46 -21.76
CA TYR A 153 -6.18 -4.51 -21.67
C TYR A 153 -4.76 -3.95 -21.76
N ASP A 154 -4.60 -2.66 -22.06
CA ASP A 154 -3.32 -1.98 -22.20
C ASP A 154 -3.37 -0.66 -21.43
N PRO A 155 -3.05 -0.68 -20.11
CA PRO A 155 -3.07 0.52 -19.30
C PRO A 155 -2.23 1.63 -19.93
N ASN A 156 -2.71 2.88 -19.82
CA ASN A 156 -1.93 4.01 -20.31
C ASN A 156 -0.64 4.19 -19.47
N PRO A 157 0.29 5.07 -19.87
CA PRO A 157 1.53 5.29 -19.12
C PRO A 157 1.32 5.58 -17.63
N GLU A 158 0.25 6.30 -17.27
CA GLU A 158 -0.12 6.56 -15.88
C GLU A 158 -0.54 5.30 -15.12
N GLY A 159 -1.33 4.42 -15.72
CA GLY A 159 -1.70 3.14 -15.11
C GLY A 159 -0.49 2.21 -14.91
N ILE A 160 0.36 2.10 -15.94
CA ILE A 160 1.64 1.35 -15.86
C ILE A 160 2.54 1.94 -14.78
N HIS A 161 2.55 3.27 -14.64
CA HIS A 161 3.35 3.95 -13.63
C HIS A 161 2.95 3.52 -12.21
N ILE A 162 1.65 3.44 -11.88
CA ILE A 162 1.20 3.03 -10.54
C ILE A 162 1.74 1.64 -10.17
N GLU A 163 1.61 0.67 -11.06
CA GLU A 163 2.09 -0.70 -10.82
C GLU A 163 3.61 -0.75 -10.66
N ASN A 164 4.34 -0.07 -11.55
CA ASN A 164 5.80 0.03 -11.48
C ASN A 164 6.28 0.74 -10.21
N THR A 165 5.59 1.80 -9.77
CA THR A 165 5.96 2.51 -8.54
C THR A 165 5.74 1.62 -7.31
N LEU A 166 4.68 0.79 -7.28
CA LEU A 166 4.47 -0.18 -6.21
C LEU A 166 5.54 -1.28 -6.19
N LEU A 167 5.93 -1.79 -7.36
CA LEU A 167 7.00 -2.78 -7.48
C LEU A 167 8.36 -2.18 -7.07
N SER A 168 8.64 -0.94 -7.50
CA SER A 168 9.85 -0.20 -7.11
C SER A 168 9.90 0.02 -5.61
N PHE A 169 8.81 0.50 -5.00
CA PHE A 169 8.69 0.67 -3.55
C PHE A 169 9.02 -0.64 -2.81
N LYS A 170 8.47 -1.75 -3.29
CA LYS A 170 8.72 -3.06 -2.71
C LYS A 170 10.21 -3.42 -2.80
N ASN A 171 10.80 -3.33 -3.99
CA ASN A 171 12.22 -3.59 -4.21
C ASN A 171 13.12 -2.70 -3.34
N ASP A 172 12.81 -1.42 -3.19
CA ASP A 172 13.55 -0.49 -2.34
C ASP A 172 13.53 -0.94 -0.88
N VAL A 173 12.36 -1.30 -0.34
CA VAL A 173 12.24 -1.82 1.04
C VAL A 173 13.05 -3.11 1.20
N PHE A 174 12.97 -4.04 0.25
CA PHE A 174 13.74 -5.28 0.31
C PHE A 174 15.25 -5.04 0.21
N GLN A 175 15.69 -4.09 -0.59
CA GLN A 175 17.10 -3.69 -0.64
C GLN A 175 17.53 -3.05 0.68
N ILE A 176 16.74 -2.16 1.27
CA ILE A 176 17.07 -1.52 2.55
C ILE A 176 17.19 -2.58 3.66
N LEU A 177 16.28 -3.55 3.71
CA LEU A 177 16.31 -4.61 4.73
C LEU A 177 17.37 -5.69 4.45
N GLY A 178 17.51 -6.09 3.19
CA GLY A 178 18.23 -7.27 2.75
C GLY A 178 19.67 -7.02 2.30
N ASN A 179 20.06 -5.78 2.01
CA ASN A 179 21.44 -5.43 1.66
C ASN A 179 22.19 -4.85 2.86
N TYR A 180 23.10 -5.61 3.44
CA TYR A 180 23.99 -5.12 4.48
C TYR A 180 25.26 -5.95 4.63
N SER A 181 26.30 -5.29 5.14
CA SER A 181 27.46 -5.94 5.75
C SER A 181 27.63 -5.37 7.16
N PHE A 182 27.43 -6.19 8.18
CA PHE A 182 27.50 -5.76 9.58
C PHE A 182 28.03 -6.90 10.44
N ASN A 183 29.02 -6.61 11.30
CA ASN A 183 29.67 -7.60 12.18
C ASN A 183 30.19 -8.88 11.49
N GLY A 184 30.54 -8.80 10.21
CA GLY A 184 31.02 -9.95 9.42
C GLY A 184 29.92 -10.72 8.70
N ASP A 185 28.65 -10.48 9.03
CA ASP A 185 27.51 -11.01 8.30
C ASP A 185 27.22 -10.15 7.06
N THR A 186 27.05 -10.82 5.93
CA THR A 186 26.65 -10.18 4.67
C THR A 186 25.31 -10.75 4.20
N SER A 187 24.41 -9.85 3.82
CA SER A 187 23.14 -10.18 3.18
C SER A 187 23.01 -9.36 1.91
N SER A 188 22.48 -9.99 0.86
CA SER A 188 22.20 -9.32 -0.41
C SER A 188 20.85 -9.75 -0.98
N PHE A 189 20.08 -8.76 -1.40
CA PHE A 189 18.86 -8.84 -2.15
C PHE A 189 19.07 -8.26 -3.54
N ILE A 190 18.55 -8.94 -4.55
CA ILE A 190 18.56 -8.49 -5.94
C ILE A 190 17.11 -8.12 -6.29
N PRO A 191 16.83 -6.87 -6.73
CA PRO A 191 15.50 -6.49 -7.20
C PRO A 191 14.95 -7.47 -8.23
N PHE A 192 13.64 -7.69 -8.20
CA PHE A 192 12.96 -8.54 -9.16
C PHE A 192 12.00 -7.73 -10.03
N GLU A 193 11.76 -8.22 -11.25
CA GLU A 193 10.85 -7.62 -12.22
C GLU A 193 9.41 -8.20 -12.10
N SER A 194 9.25 -9.37 -11.47
CA SER A 194 7.95 -10.00 -11.18
C SER A 194 8.06 -10.94 -9.96
N GLU A 195 6.92 -11.28 -9.33
CA GLU A 195 6.91 -12.13 -8.12
C GLU A 195 7.45 -13.53 -8.38
N GLU A 196 7.37 -14.02 -9.62
CA GLU A 196 7.97 -15.29 -10.06
C GLU A 196 9.49 -15.35 -9.75
N PHE A 197 10.18 -14.21 -9.76
CA PHE A 197 11.61 -14.11 -9.46
C PHE A 197 11.92 -13.87 -7.98
N PHE A 198 10.92 -13.67 -7.12
CA PHE A 198 11.14 -13.38 -5.69
C PHE A 198 11.98 -14.45 -4.98
N ALA A 199 11.74 -15.73 -5.26
CA ALA A 199 12.51 -16.82 -4.68
C ALA A 199 14.00 -16.78 -5.05
N GLN A 200 14.34 -16.25 -6.22
CA GLN A 200 15.72 -16.08 -6.66
C GLN A 200 16.38 -14.90 -5.93
N SER A 201 15.65 -13.79 -5.77
CA SER A 201 16.09 -12.61 -5.01
C SER A 201 16.40 -12.90 -3.54
N MET A 202 15.75 -13.92 -2.97
CA MET A 202 15.91 -14.33 -1.57
C MET A 202 17.12 -15.26 -1.31
N ARG A 203 17.85 -15.72 -2.34
CA ARG A 203 18.91 -16.74 -2.19
C ARG A 203 20.09 -16.31 -1.31
N ASN A 204 20.44 -15.02 -1.34
CA ASN A 204 21.59 -14.47 -0.61
C ASN A 204 21.18 -13.66 0.63
N ILE A 205 19.92 -13.82 1.07
CA ILE A 205 19.40 -13.20 2.28
C ILE A 205 19.86 -13.97 3.51
N HIS A 206 20.20 -13.23 4.56
CA HIS A 206 20.59 -13.83 5.82
C HIS A 206 19.44 -14.65 6.46
N PRO A 207 19.67 -15.89 6.95
CA PRO A 207 18.58 -16.82 7.33
C PRO A 207 17.56 -16.33 8.38
N ILE A 208 17.97 -15.48 9.33
CA ILE A 208 17.03 -14.84 10.29
C ILE A 208 15.95 -14.06 9.54
N ASP A 209 16.32 -13.37 8.46
CA ASP A 209 15.47 -12.36 7.84
C ASP A 209 14.46 -12.99 6.91
N THR A 210 14.76 -14.17 6.38
CA THR A 210 13.96 -14.85 5.35
C THR A 210 12.48 -14.92 5.73
N SER A 211 12.14 -15.35 6.95
CA SER A 211 10.74 -15.46 7.37
C SER A 211 10.03 -14.10 7.46
N ALA A 212 10.73 -13.07 7.93
CA ALA A 212 10.16 -11.72 8.04
C ALA A 212 9.98 -11.08 6.66
N LEU A 213 10.96 -11.24 5.78
CA LEU A 213 10.95 -10.75 4.42
C LEU A 213 9.88 -11.46 3.56
N SER A 214 9.71 -12.78 3.68
CA SER A 214 8.59 -13.49 3.04
C SER A 214 7.23 -12.98 3.51
N LYS A 215 7.09 -12.68 4.81
CA LYS A 215 5.85 -12.09 5.34
C LYS A 215 5.60 -10.69 4.78
N ILE A 216 6.64 -9.87 4.66
CA ILE A 216 6.55 -8.54 4.02
C ILE A 216 6.12 -8.69 2.56
N ASN A 217 6.67 -9.66 1.83
CA ASN A 217 6.32 -9.95 0.44
C ASN A 217 4.82 -10.21 0.26
N SER A 218 4.22 -10.97 1.18
CA SER A 218 2.80 -11.36 1.08
C SER A 218 1.78 -10.23 1.32
N ILE A 219 2.23 -9.04 1.74
CA ILE A 219 1.31 -7.92 2.04
C ILE A 219 0.82 -7.24 0.75
N ILE A 220 1.73 -7.10 -0.22
CA ILE A 220 1.42 -6.62 -1.57
C ILE A 220 1.98 -7.64 -2.55
N THR A 221 1.08 -8.32 -3.25
CA THR A 221 1.40 -9.19 -4.38
C THR A 221 0.84 -8.52 -5.62
N LEU A 222 1.72 -8.20 -6.57
CA LEU A 222 1.34 -7.56 -7.83
C LEU A 222 1.13 -8.59 -8.96
N ASP A 223 1.62 -9.82 -8.81
CA ASP A 223 1.28 -10.89 -9.75
C ASP A 223 -0.13 -11.43 -9.48
N THR A 224 -1.09 -10.93 -10.24
CA THR A 224 -2.36 -11.60 -10.45
C THR A 224 -2.57 -11.82 -11.94
N LYS A 225 -1.66 -12.53 -12.64
CA LYS A 225 -2.00 -13.12 -13.95
C LYS A 225 -3.14 -14.12 -13.73
N THR A 226 -4.35 -13.60 -13.81
CA THR A 226 -5.56 -14.37 -13.61
C THR A 226 -6.12 -14.58 -14.99
N TYR A 227 -6.03 -15.81 -15.47
CA TYR A 227 -6.56 -16.21 -16.77
C TYR A 227 -8.08 -16.28 -16.66
N VAL A 228 -8.77 -15.31 -17.24
CA VAL A 228 -10.25 -15.30 -17.30
C VAL A 228 -10.68 -15.46 -18.73
N LYS A 229 -11.70 -16.30 -18.95
CA LYS A 229 -12.33 -16.44 -20.26
C LYS A 229 -13.15 -15.19 -20.55
N ASP A 230 -12.81 -14.46 -21.61
CA ASP A 230 -13.57 -13.29 -22.05
C ASP A 230 -15.00 -13.73 -22.41
N PRO A 231 -16.04 -13.18 -21.76
CA PRO A 231 -17.43 -13.48 -22.10
C PRO A 231 -17.81 -13.13 -23.55
N GLN A 232 -17.04 -12.28 -24.22
CA GLN A 232 -17.33 -11.77 -25.56
C GLN A 232 -16.51 -12.44 -26.67
N SER A 233 -15.28 -12.91 -26.40
CA SER A 233 -14.41 -13.49 -27.42
C SER A 233 -14.11 -14.98 -27.26
N ASP A 234 -14.56 -15.62 -26.16
CA ASP A 234 -14.22 -17.01 -25.80
C ASP A 234 -12.70 -17.26 -25.64
N GLU A 235 -11.88 -16.21 -25.71
CA GLU A 235 -10.43 -16.23 -25.51
C GLU A 235 -10.09 -16.10 -24.03
N THR A 236 -8.95 -16.69 -23.63
CA THR A 236 -8.38 -16.47 -22.32
C THR A 236 -7.59 -15.17 -22.34
N VAL A 237 -7.94 -14.21 -21.49
CA VAL A 237 -7.24 -12.95 -21.34
C VAL A 237 -6.52 -12.89 -20.00
N ASP A 238 -5.34 -12.28 -20.02
CA ASP A 238 -4.54 -11.99 -18.84
C ASP A 238 -5.12 -10.76 -18.16
N ILE A 239 -5.72 -10.95 -16.99
CA ILE A 239 -6.08 -9.84 -16.12
C ILE A 239 -4.81 -9.38 -15.40
N THR A 240 -4.43 -8.11 -15.54
CA THR A 240 -3.34 -7.50 -14.78
C THR A 240 -3.83 -7.04 -13.40
N TRP A 241 -2.92 -6.76 -12.46
CA TRP A 241 -3.30 -6.21 -11.16
C TRP A 241 -4.08 -4.90 -11.29
N MET A 242 -3.70 -4.07 -12.27
CA MET A 242 -4.41 -2.83 -12.59
C MET A 242 -5.86 -3.09 -12.98
N ILE A 243 -6.11 -4.07 -13.86
CA ILE A 243 -7.48 -4.44 -14.27
C ILE A 243 -8.26 -5.00 -13.07
N ASP A 244 -7.69 -5.93 -12.31
CA ASP A 244 -8.37 -6.56 -11.17
C ASP A 244 -8.83 -5.54 -10.12
N ASN A 245 -8.04 -4.49 -9.90
CA ASN A 245 -8.34 -3.49 -8.88
C ASN A 245 -9.14 -2.31 -9.42
N PHE A 246 -8.78 -1.76 -10.59
CA PHE A 246 -9.31 -0.47 -11.04
C PHE A 246 -10.33 -0.56 -12.17
N TYR A 247 -10.52 -1.72 -12.80
CA TYR A 247 -11.39 -1.82 -13.96
C TYR A 247 -12.82 -1.34 -13.66
N TYR A 248 -13.23 -0.32 -14.44
CA TYR A 248 -14.53 0.33 -14.33
C TYR A 248 -14.87 0.86 -12.92
N SER A 249 -13.88 1.12 -12.07
CA SER A 249 -14.07 1.73 -10.75
C SER A 249 -14.61 3.16 -10.86
N SER A 250 -15.50 3.57 -9.96
CA SER A 250 -15.91 4.97 -9.78
C SER A 250 -14.87 5.74 -8.98
N VAL A 251 -14.90 7.07 -9.02
CA VAL A 251 -14.02 7.93 -8.19
C VAL A 251 -14.03 7.51 -6.71
N LEU A 252 -15.19 7.13 -6.15
CA LEU A 252 -15.28 6.59 -4.79
C LEU A 252 -14.56 5.25 -4.63
N GLU A 253 -14.82 4.31 -5.54
CA GLU A 253 -14.18 2.99 -5.51
C GLU A 253 -12.66 3.11 -5.65
N THR A 254 -12.17 3.94 -6.56
CA THR A 254 -10.75 4.25 -6.74
C THR A 254 -10.13 4.79 -5.44
N ALA A 255 -10.81 5.72 -4.75
CA ALA A 255 -10.32 6.24 -3.47
C ALA A 255 -10.24 5.17 -2.37
N VAL A 256 -11.21 4.25 -2.32
CA VAL A 256 -11.21 3.12 -1.39
C VAL A 256 -10.03 2.18 -1.69
N ILE A 257 -9.81 1.85 -2.96
CA ILE A 257 -8.70 0.98 -3.41
C ILE A 257 -7.36 1.62 -3.03
N ILE A 258 -7.18 2.92 -3.30
CA ILE A 258 -5.95 3.63 -2.96
C ILE A 258 -5.71 3.61 -1.44
N ASN A 259 -6.75 3.85 -0.62
CA ASN A 259 -6.61 3.74 0.83
C ASN A 259 -6.25 2.32 1.31
N GLN A 260 -6.77 1.28 0.65
CA GLN A 260 -6.38 -0.11 0.93
C GLN A 260 -4.91 -0.38 0.55
N VAL A 261 -4.43 0.18 -0.55
CA VAL A 261 -3.02 0.10 -0.96
C VAL A 261 -2.13 0.84 0.04
N ILE A 262 -2.51 2.05 0.47
CA ILE A 262 -1.80 2.82 1.50
C ILE A 262 -1.71 2.03 2.80
N LEU A 263 -2.81 1.39 3.23
CA LEU A 263 -2.79 0.52 4.40
C LEU A 263 -1.76 -0.61 4.26
N LYS A 264 -1.71 -1.28 3.10
CA LYS A 264 -0.73 -2.34 2.83
C LYS A 264 0.71 -1.80 2.88
N ILE A 265 0.97 -0.63 2.32
CA ILE A 265 2.26 0.07 2.41
C ILE A 265 2.64 0.36 3.87
N LYS A 266 1.70 0.85 4.68
CA LYS A 266 1.91 1.09 6.12
C LYS A 266 2.16 -0.19 6.91
N LEU A 267 1.52 -1.29 6.55
CA LEU A 267 1.82 -2.60 7.13
C LEU A 267 3.24 -3.07 6.77
N ILE A 268 3.69 -2.84 5.54
CA ILE A 268 5.08 -3.09 5.12
C ILE A 268 6.05 -2.26 5.97
N GLU A 269 5.82 -0.95 6.12
CA GLU A 269 6.61 -0.07 7.00
C GLU A 269 6.69 -0.64 8.43
N LYS A 270 5.54 -0.92 9.04
CA LYS A 270 5.45 -1.49 10.40
C LYS A 270 6.23 -2.79 10.56
N TYR A 271 6.05 -3.75 9.67
CA TYR A 271 6.75 -5.04 9.79
C TYR A 271 8.25 -4.94 9.52
N SER A 272 8.66 -4.00 8.66
CA SER A 272 10.05 -3.68 8.40
C SER A 272 10.73 -3.06 9.62
N LEU A 273 10.10 -2.06 10.24
CA LEU A 273 10.59 -1.44 11.49
C LEU A 273 10.65 -2.47 12.62
N LYS A 274 9.68 -3.38 12.70
CA LYS A 274 9.69 -4.47 13.67
C LYS A 274 10.85 -5.44 13.45
N LEU A 275 11.21 -5.75 12.19
CA LEU A 275 12.38 -6.56 11.88
C LEU A 275 13.67 -5.86 12.33
N LEU A 276 13.84 -4.58 11.98
CA LEU A 276 15.02 -3.81 12.35
C LEU A 276 15.16 -3.64 13.88
N SER A 277 14.06 -3.37 14.58
CA SER A 277 14.03 -3.30 16.04
C SER A 277 14.41 -4.64 16.69
N ARG A 278 14.02 -5.79 16.09
CA ARG A 278 14.44 -7.12 16.57
C ARG A 278 15.93 -7.38 16.39
N LYS A 279 16.51 -6.95 15.27
CA LYS A 279 17.96 -7.10 15.02
C LYS A 279 18.76 -6.42 16.11
N PHE A 280 18.42 -5.18 16.41
CA PHE A 280 19.06 -4.47 17.51
C PHE A 280 18.78 -5.12 18.89
N ASN A 281 17.53 -5.46 19.23
CA ASN A 281 17.19 -5.92 20.59
C ASN A 281 17.70 -7.32 20.94
N LYS A 282 18.03 -8.15 19.95
CA LYS A 282 18.57 -9.50 20.19
C LYS A 282 20.09 -9.57 20.23
N GLY A 283 20.79 -8.46 19.95
CA GLY A 283 22.25 -8.40 19.87
C GLY A 283 22.76 -9.31 18.75
N TYR A 284 22.79 -8.78 17.53
CA TYR A 284 23.44 -9.44 16.40
C TYR A 284 24.97 -9.35 16.50
#